data_AF-A0A5J9VRI0-F1
#
_entry.id   AF-A0A5J9VRI0-F1
#
_cell.length_a   1.000
_cell.length_b   1.000
_cell.length_c   1.000
_cell.angle_alpha   90.00
_cell.angle_beta   90.00
_cell.angle_gamma   90.00
#
_symmetry.space_group_name_H-M   'P 1'
#
loop_
_entity.id
_entity.type
_entity.pdbx_description
1 polymer ?
#
loop_
_entity_poly.entity_id
_entity_poly.type
_entity_poly.pdbx_seq_one_letter_code
_entity_poly.pdbx_strand_id
1 'polypeptide(L)'
;VCSADCKEHSRTQSLPAETIVGHSSTKRIVVRMTTKVFLQLLVYASVFALFTMPQAMGEQECYGEKETFMQKCNLSIKLGSGYIHPTDSCCRTAQKVDMACVCRIITSEEEREIDLHYVFWVSQDCHNPVPAGKKCGSWTIPGSGVPPPPHHYMQQ
;
A
#
# COMPACT_ATOMS: atom_id res chain seq x y z
N VAL A 1 2.97 -23.89 -13.58
CA VAL A 1 1.70 -24.20 -14.26
C VAL A 1 0.60 -23.51 -13.45
N CYS A 2 -0.06 -22.42 -13.85
CA CYS A 2 -0.29 -21.87 -15.19
C CYS A 2 0.34 -20.48 -15.40
N SER A 3 0.87 -20.31 -16.61
CA SER A 3 1.11 -19.04 -17.31
C SER A 3 -0.17 -18.60 -18.03
N ALA A 4 -0.39 -17.29 -18.18
CA ALA A 4 -1.07 -16.58 -19.29
C ALA A 4 -1.31 -15.14 -18.81
N ASP A 5 -0.54 -14.12 -19.20
CA ASP A 5 -0.50 -13.48 -20.54
C ASP A 5 -1.88 -12.97 -20.98
N CYS A 6 -2.30 -11.82 -20.44
CA CYS A 6 -3.37 -11.03 -21.05
C CYS A 6 -2.73 -10.12 -22.10
N LYS A 7 -2.66 -10.66 -23.32
CA LYS A 7 -2.26 -9.99 -24.55
C LYS A 7 -3.36 -9.07 -25.07
N GLU A 8 -2.92 -7.86 -25.39
CA GLU A 8 -3.53 -6.81 -26.21
C GLU A 8 -4.46 -7.31 -27.34
N HIS A 9 -5.65 -6.69 -27.49
CA HIS A 9 -6.49 -6.84 -28.68
C HIS A 9 -6.86 -5.49 -29.30
N SER A 10 -6.09 -5.15 -30.34
CA SER A 10 -6.50 -4.68 -31.67
C SER A 10 -7.62 -3.65 -31.80
N ARG A 11 -7.25 -2.52 -32.42
CA ARG A 11 -7.90 -2.15 -33.68
C ARG A 11 -6.90 -1.56 -34.68
N THR A 12 -6.45 -2.43 -35.58
CA THR A 12 -5.73 -2.09 -36.80
C THR A 12 -6.71 -1.49 -37.82
N GLN A 13 -6.37 -0.35 -38.39
CA GLN A 13 -6.82 0.02 -39.74
C GLN A 13 -5.61 0.51 -40.54
N SER A 14 -5.59 0.06 -41.79
CA SER A 14 -4.46 -0.06 -42.69
C SER A 14 -4.56 0.91 -43.87
N LEU A 15 -3.43 1.58 -44.17
CA LEU A 15 -2.96 2.14 -45.48
C LEU A 15 -3.70 3.34 -46.11
N PRO A 16 -3.08 4.12 -47.05
CA PRO A 16 -1.84 3.88 -47.79
C PRO A 16 -0.78 5.01 -47.77
N ALA A 17 0.36 4.71 -48.38
CA ALA A 17 1.49 5.60 -48.63
C ALA A 17 1.29 6.52 -49.86
N GLU A 18 2.10 7.59 -49.89
CA GLU A 18 2.46 8.46 -51.03
C GLU A 18 1.42 9.49 -51.54
N THR A 19 1.71 10.79 -51.38
CA THR A 19 1.94 11.74 -52.49
C THR A 19 2.28 13.14 -51.95
N ILE A 20 3.45 13.63 -52.34
CA ILE A 20 3.99 14.97 -52.11
C ILE A 20 3.31 15.97 -53.07
N VAL A 21 2.68 17.05 -52.57
CA VAL A 21 2.65 18.36 -53.25
C VAL A 21 2.46 19.49 -52.22
N GLY A 22 3.48 20.33 -52.06
CA GLY A 22 3.32 21.79 -52.09
C GLY A 22 2.93 22.57 -50.82
N HIS A 23 3.73 23.61 -50.57
CA HIS A 23 3.41 24.87 -49.88
C HIS A 23 3.57 24.98 -48.35
N SER A 24 4.85 25.12 -47.95
CA SER A 24 5.36 26.42 -47.46
C SER A 24 4.42 27.26 -46.57
N SER A 25 4.39 27.00 -45.25
CA SER A 25 4.39 28.06 -44.21
C SER A 25 4.36 27.58 -42.74
N THR A 26 4.11 26.30 -42.44
CA THR A 26 3.88 25.90 -41.03
C THR A 26 5.17 25.60 -40.23
N LYS A 27 6.31 25.32 -40.89
CA LYS A 27 7.59 25.04 -40.21
C LYS A 27 8.30 26.28 -39.64
N ARG A 28 7.91 27.50 -40.03
CA ARG A 28 8.59 28.74 -39.59
C ARG A 28 7.93 29.41 -38.37
N ILE A 29 6.68 29.10 -38.06
CA ILE A 29 5.91 29.76 -37.00
C ILE A 29 6.34 29.26 -35.60
N VAL A 30 6.70 27.98 -35.47
CA VAL A 30 7.23 27.44 -34.19
C VAL A 30 8.67 27.90 -33.92
N VAL A 31 9.40 28.41 -34.92
CA VAL A 31 10.85 28.72 -34.82
C VAL A 31 11.13 30.18 -34.40
N ARG A 32 10.10 31.01 -34.18
CA ARG A 32 10.27 32.40 -33.71
C ARG A 32 9.36 32.77 -32.53
N MET A 33 9.20 31.87 -31.56
CA MET A 33 9.02 32.34 -30.18
C MET A 33 10.41 32.43 -29.56
N THR A 34 10.69 33.55 -28.93
CA THR A 34 11.98 33.95 -28.34
C THR A 34 12.66 32.72 -27.71
N THR A 35 13.84 32.32 -28.19
CA THR A 35 14.55 31.10 -27.75
C THR A 35 14.65 31.00 -26.23
N LYS A 36 14.74 32.15 -25.54
CA LYS A 36 14.67 32.29 -24.08
C LYS A 36 13.35 31.83 -23.46
N VAL A 37 12.20 32.11 -24.07
CA VAL A 37 10.87 31.71 -23.60
C VAL A 37 10.68 30.20 -23.75
N PHE A 38 11.14 29.61 -24.87
CA PHE A 38 11.12 28.16 -25.02
C PHE A 38 12.07 27.46 -24.04
N LEU A 39 13.29 27.97 -23.85
CA LEU A 39 14.23 27.47 -22.84
C LEU A 39 13.63 27.52 -21.43
N GLN A 40 13.01 28.64 -21.07
CA GLN A 40 12.32 28.80 -19.79
C GLN A 40 11.16 27.81 -19.62
N LEU A 41 10.34 27.63 -20.65
CA LEU A 41 9.23 26.68 -20.62
C LEU A 41 9.71 25.23 -20.48
N LEU A 42 10.79 24.85 -21.17
CA LEU A 42 11.40 23.53 -21.06
C LEU A 42 11.99 23.26 -19.68
N VAL A 43 12.68 24.24 -19.09
CA VAL A 43 13.20 24.14 -17.71
C VAL A 43 12.05 24.02 -16.72
N TYR A 44 11.00 24.83 -16.85
CA TYR A 44 9.83 24.77 -15.98
C TYR A 44 9.09 23.44 -16.10
N ALA A 45 8.87 22.94 -17.32
CA ALA A 45 8.26 21.64 -17.56
C ALA A 45 9.12 20.49 -17.02
N SER A 46 10.44 20.59 -17.09
CA SER A 46 11.37 19.58 -16.55
C SER A 46 11.34 19.56 -15.02
N VAL A 47 11.37 20.74 -14.38
CA VAL A 47 11.20 20.85 -12.92
C VAL A 47 9.83 20.29 -12.52
N PHE A 48 8.77 20.69 -13.21
CA PHE A 48 7.41 20.20 -12.94
C PHE A 48 7.29 18.68 -13.17
N ALA A 49 7.97 18.11 -14.16
CA ALA A 49 8.02 16.67 -14.39
C ALA A 49 8.72 15.92 -13.24
N LEU A 50 9.77 16.50 -12.64
CA LEU A 50 10.42 15.95 -11.45
C LEU A 50 9.50 16.00 -10.22
N PHE A 51 8.66 17.02 -10.10
CA PHE A 51 7.65 17.15 -9.03
C PHE A 51 6.41 16.28 -9.26
N THR A 52 6.12 15.88 -10.51
CA THR A 52 4.94 15.10 -10.88
C THR A 52 5.23 13.63 -11.12
N MET A 53 6.46 13.16 -10.85
CA MET A 53 6.71 11.72 -10.73
C MET A 53 5.78 11.19 -9.64
N PRO A 54 4.78 10.35 -9.95
CA PRO A 54 4.22 9.50 -8.92
C PRO A 54 5.43 8.74 -8.38
N GLN A 55 5.67 8.88 -7.09
CA GLN A 55 6.77 8.20 -6.41
C GLN A 55 6.70 6.75 -6.88
N ALA A 56 7.69 6.31 -7.66
CA ALA A 56 7.71 4.95 -8.16
C ALA A 56 7.57 4.06 -6.92
N MET A 57 6.50 3.27 -6.89
CA MET A 57 5.94 2.63 -5.70
C MET A 57 6.93 1.64 -5.08
N GLY A 58 7.90 2.17 -4.35
CA GLY A 58 8.59 1.49 -3.28
C GLY A 58 8.03 2.09 -1.98
N GLU A 59 7.24 1.32 -1.26
CA GLU A 59 7.18 1.43 0.20
C GLU A 59 6.48 2.65 0.81
N GLN A 60 5.36 3.12 0.27
CA GLN A 60 4.29 3.49 1.21
C GLN A 60 3.64 2.18 1.67
N GLU A 61 4.41 1.39 2.41
CA GLU A 61 3.87 0.24 3.12
C GLU A 61 2.70 0.73 3.98
N CYS A 62 1.81 -0.17 4.41
CA CYS A 62 0.57 0.12 5.11
C CYS A 62 0.72 0.84 6.48
N TYR A 63 1.72 1.71 6.67
CA TYR A 63 1.97 2.55 7.84
C TYR A 63 0.72 3.27 8.31
N GLY A 64 -0.02 3.94 7.42
CA GLY A 64 -1.26 4.62 7.80
C GLY A 64 -2.32 3.67 8.35
N GLU A 65 -2.41 2.46 7.78
CA GLU A 65 -3.31 1.41 8.27
C GLU A 65 -2.82 0.84 9.60
N LYS A 66 -1.52 0.60 9.77
CA LYS A 66 -0.91 0.16 11.03
C LYS A 66 -1.18 1.16 12.15
N GLU A 67 -0.88 2.44 11.93
CA GLU A 67 -1.10 3.50 12.93
C GLU A 67 -2.58 3.56 13.33
N THR A 68 -3.48 3.51 12.36
CA THR A 68 -4.93 3.53 12.63
C THR A 68 -5.36 2.28 13.41
N PHE A 69 -4.85 1.10 13.05
CA PHE A 69 -5.10 -0.15 13.76
C PHE A 69 -4.58 -0.07 15.21
N MET A 70 -3.31 0.28 15.40
CA MET A 70 -2.69 0.39 16.72
C MET A 70 -3.41 1.40 17.60
N GLN A 71 -3.80 2.55 17.05
CA GLN A 71 -4.58 3.56 17.78
C GLN A 71 -5.96 3.04 18.19
N LYS A 72 -6.71 2.40 17.29
CA LYS A 72 -8.08 1.95 17.54
C LYS A 72 -8.17 0.70 18.41
N CYS A 73 -7.13 -0.12 18.38
CA CYS A 73 -7.04 -1.39 19.09
C CYS A 73 -6.09 -1.35 20.29
N ASN A 74 -5.59 -0.16 20.68
CA ASN A 74 -4.50 -0.02 21.65
C ASN A 74 -4.74 -0.79 22.97
N LEU A 75 -5.97 -0.79 23.50
CA LEU A 75 -6.31 -1.50 24.74
C LEU A 75 -6.23 -3.02 24.59
N SER A 76 -6.58 -3.54 23.42
CA SER A 76 -6.62 -4.99 23.14
C SER A 76 -5.25 -5.56 22.83
N ILE A 77 -4.32 -4.74 22.31
CA ILE A 77 -2.99 -5.19 21.89
C ILE A 77 -1.87 -4.80 22.86
N LYS A 78 -2.18 -4.09 23.94
CA LYS A 78 -1.17 -3.56 24.88
C LYS A 78 -0.38 -4.66 25.57
N LEU A 79 0.94 -4.48 25.64
CA LEU A 79 1.85 -5.38 26.36
C LEU A 79 1.68 -5.23 27.88
N GLY A 80 1.75 -6.34 28.60
CA GLY A 80 1.71 -6.37 30.06
C GLY A 80 0.31 -6.20 30.69
N SER A 81 -0.73 -6.01 29.87
CA SER A 81 -2.12 -6.20 30.29
C SER A 81 -2.59 -7.62 29.95
N GLY A 82 -3.66 -8.07 30.61
CA GLY A 82 -4.42 -9.21 30.11
C GLY A 82 -5.07 -8.89 28.76
N TYR A 83 -5.38 -9.91 27.97
CA TYR A 83 -6.09 -9.72 26.71
C TYR A 83 -7.49 -9.16 26.97
N ILE A 84 -7.80 -8.06 26.29
CA ILE A 84 -9.13 -7.42 26.32
C ILE A 84 -9.74 -7.59 24.93
N HIS A 85 -10.94 -8.18 24.87
CA HIS A 85 -11.64 -8.39 23.62
C HIS A 85 -11.82 -7.05 22.85
N PRO A 86 -11.61 -7.03 21.53
CA PRO A 86 -11.65 -5.80 20.74
C PRO A 86 -13.03 -5.13 20.75
N THR A 87 -13.01 -3.80 20.81
CA THR A 87 -14.24 -3.01 20.62
C THR A 87 -14.72 -3.08 19.17
N ASP A 88 -16.00 -2.79 18.93
CA ASP A 88 -16.54 -2.68 17.57
C ASP A 88 -15.74 -1.70 16.68
N SER A 89 -15.24 -0.61 17.26
CA SER A 89 -14.41 0.35 16.52
C SER A 89 -13.06 -0.24 16.13
N CYS A 90 -12.46 -1.05 17.01
CA CYS A 90 -11.25 -1.80 16.69
C CYS A 90 -11.54 -2.82 15.57
N CYS A 91 -12.59 -3.64 15.70
CA CYS A 91 -12.88 -4.66 14.68
C CYS A 91 -13.25 -4.07 13.32
N ARG A 92 -14.02 -2.98 13.26
CA ARG A 92 -14.28 -2.28 12.00
C ARG A 92 -13.01 -1.76 11.31
N THR A 93 -11.96 -1.49 12.09
CA THR A 93 -10.65 -1.08 11.57
C THR A 93 -9.87 -2.31 11.12
N ALA A 94 -9.74 -3.33 11.98
CA ALA A 94 -9.04 -4.58 11.70
C ALA A 94 -9.58 -5.30 10.43
N GLN A 95 -10.88 -5.22 10.18
CA GLN A 95 -11.52 -5.77 8.98
C GLN A 95 -11.19 -5.05 7.68
N LYS A 96 -10.73 -3.79 7.75
CA LYS A 96 -10.48 -2.95 6.57
C LYS A 96 -9.01 -2.87 6.18
N VAL A 97 -8.12 -3.14 7.13
CA VAL A 97 -6.67 -3.07 6.92
C VAL A 97 -6.12 -4.40 6.45
N ASP A 98 -4.99 -4.36 5.75
CA ASP A 98 -4.22 -5.59 5.47
C ASP A 98 -3.47 -6.00 6.74
N MET A 99 -4.09 -6.89 7.54
CA MET A 99 -3.50 -7.39 8.79
C MET A 99 -2.15 -8.07 8.58
N ALA A 100 -1.90 -8.69 7.43
CA ALA A 100 -0.60 -9.30 7.13
C ALA A 100 0.46 -8.23 6.84
N CYS A 101 0.09 -7.16 6.14
CA CYS A 101 0.96 -6.00 5.97
C CYS A 101 1.24 -5.31 7.31
N VAL A 102 0.19 -5.01 8.09
CA VAL A 102 0.31 -4.37 9.42
C VAL A 102 1.27 -5.16 10.28
N CYS A 103 1.06 -6.47 10.42
CA CYS A 103 1.95 -7.36 11.16
C CYS A 103 3.41 -7.31 10.64
N ARG A 104 3.63 -7.31 9.33
CA ARG A 104 4.97 -7.31 8.74
C ARG A 104 5.77 -6.05 9.08
N ILE A 105 5.11 -4.90 9.21
CA ILE A 105 5.76 -3.60 9.41
C ILE A 105 5.77 -3.11 10.87
N ILE A 106 5.38 -3.98 11.80
CA ILE A 106 5.60 -3.75 13.24
C ILE A 106 7.11 -3.79 13.51
N THR A 107 7.59 -2.77 14.19
CA THR A 107 8.99 -2.56 14.55
C THR A 107 9.29 -3.10 15.95
N SER A 108 10.56 -3.36 16.22
CA SER A 108 11.03 -3.79 17.55
C SER A 108 10.84 -2.72 18.64
N GLU A 109 10.62 -1.45 18.27
CA GLU A 109 10.28 -0.40 19.22
C GLU A 109 8.81 -0.54 19.65
N GLU A 110 7.91 -0.75 18.71
CA GLU A 110 6.48 -0.97 18.97
C GLU A 110 6.23 -2.25 19.78
N GLU A 111 7.00 -3.32 19.53
CA GLU A 111 6.96 -4.57 20.32
C GLU A 111 7.26 -4.36 21.82
N ARG A 112 7.82 -3.22 22.22
CA ARG A 112 7.99 -2.88 23.65
C ARG A 112 6.70 -2.39 24.30
N GLU A 113 5.71 -2.02 23.51
CA GLU A 113 4.43 -1.47 23.97
C GLU A 113 3.24 -2.37 23.64
N ILE A 114 3.36 -3.24 22.64
CA ILE A 114 2.30 -4.15 22.18
C ILE A 114 2.69 -5.62 22.28
N ASP A 115 1.70 -6.49 22.52
CA ASP A 115 1.86 -7.94 22.46
C ASP A 115 1.41 -8.46 21.08
N LEU A 116 2.35 -9.05 20.34
CA LEU A 116 2.12 -9.62 19.01
C LEU A 116 1.11 -10.78 19.02
N HIS A 117 0.99 -11.53 20.13
CA HIS A 117 -0.04 -12.56 20.27
C HIS A 117 -1.42 -11.93 20.35
N TYR A 118 -1.55 -10.78 21.01
CA TYR A 118 -2.81 -10.07 21.09
C TYR A 118 -3.20 -9.44 19.76
N VAL A 119 -2.25 -8.91 18.98
CA VAL A 119 -2.49 -8.48 17.60
C VAL A 119 -3.09 -9.63 16.76
N PHE A 120 -2.52 -10.83 16.91
CA PHE A 120 -3.06 -12.03 16.27
C PHE A 120 -4.47 -12.36 16.75
N TRP A 121 -4.74 -12.35 18.05
CA TRP A 121 -6.08 -12.63 18.57
C TRP A 121 -7.12 -11.59 18.14
N VAL A 122 -6.77 -10.30 18.12
CA VAL A 122 -7.63 -9.27 17.53
C VAL A 122 -7.93 -9.59 16.06
N SER A 123 -6.95 -10.03 15.29
CA SER A 123 -7.16 -10.42 13.88
C SER A 123 -8.15 -11.58 13.73
N GLN A 124 -8.06 -12.57 14.64
CA GLN A 124 -8.95 -13.73 14.69
C GLN A 124 -10.38 -13.35 15.09
N ASP A 125 -10.51 -12.63 16.21
CA ASP A 125 -11.79 -12.21 16.80
C ASP A 125 -12.55 -11.25 15.87
N CYS A 126 -11.82 -10.40 15.12
CA CYS A 126 -12.42 -9.49 14.16
C CYS A 126 -12.62 -10.10 12.76
N HIS A 127 -12.36 -11.40 12.58
CA HIS A 127 -12.54 -12.15 11.33
C HIS A 127 -11.68 -11.69 10.15
N ASN A 128 -10.45 -11.24 10.42
CA ASN A 128 -9.43 -10.97 9.40
C ASN A 128 -8.08 -11.60 9.80
N PRO A 129 -7.96 -12.95 9.78
CA PRO A 129 -6.78 -13.67 10.23
C PRO A 129 -5.51 -13.28 9.47
N VAL A 130 -4.40 -13.16 10.20
CA VAL A 130 -3.07 -13.18 9.56
C VAL A 130 -2.76 -14.62 9.12
N PRO A 131 -2.41 -14.87 7.84
CA PRO A 131 -2.12 -16.21 7.37
C PRO A 131 -0.94 -16.84 8.10
N ALA A 132 -1.02 -18.16 8.30
CA ALA A 132 0.08 -18.96 8.84
C ALA A 132 1.40 -18.76 8.07
N GLY A 133 2.52 -18.82 8.78
CA GLY A 133 3.87 -18.65 8.23
C GLY A 133 4.23 -17.21 7.86
N LYS A 134 3.32 -16.25 8.03
CA LYS A 134 3.64 -14.82 7.92
C LYS A 134 4.28 -14.30 9.20
N LYS A 135 5.07 -13.24 9.07
CA LYS A 135 5.66 -12.52 10.20
C LYS A 135 4.67 -11.51 10.77
N CYS A 136 4.65 -11.41 12.09
CA CYS A 136 4.06 -10.30 12.83
C CYS A 136 5.15 -9.76 13.77
N GLY A 137 5.79 -8.67 13.38
CA GLY A 137 7.03 -8.21 13.98
C GLY A 137 8.11 -9.30 13.96
N SER A 138 8.70 -9.54 15.12
CA SER A 138 9.69 -10.61 15.37
C SER A 138 9.09 -12.01 15.46
N TRP A 139 7.77 -12.13 15.63
CA TRP A 139 7.07 -13.41 15.75
C TRP A 139 6.58 -13.93 14.39
N THR A 140 6.47 -15.26 14.24
CA THR A 140 5.94 -15.91 13.03
C THR A 140 4.71 -16.71 13.38
N ILE A 141 3.61 -16.50 12.65
CA ILE A 141 2.33 -17.17 12.90
C ILE A 141 2.50 -18.69 12.71
N PRO A 142 2.21 -19.53 13.71
CA PRO A 142 2.32 -20.97 13.60
C PRO A 142 1.29 -21.54 12.61
N GLY A 143 1.70 -22.52 11.80
CA GLY A 143 0.83 -23.17 10.79
C GLY A 143 -0.05 -24.31 11.34
N SER A 144 0.30 -24.88 12.49
CA SER A 144 -0.46 -25.91 13.17
C SER A 144 -0.36 -25.69 14.67
N GLY A 145 -1.50 -25.49 15.33
CA GLY A 145 -1.57 -25.04 16.72
C GLY A 145 -1.70 -23.51 16.78
N VAL A 146 -2.93 -23.03 16.68
CA VAL A 146 -3.27 -21.68 17.17
C VAL A 146 -2.76 -21.65 18.61
N PRO A 147 -1.98 -20.64 19.04
CA PRO A 147 -1.61 -20.52 20.45
C PRO A 147 -2.90 -20.63 21.28
N PRO A 148 -2.88 -21.15 22.52
CA PRO A 148 -4.09 -21.11 23.34
C PRO A 148 -4.56 -19.64 23.49
N PRO A 149 -5.87 -19.37 23.49
CA PRO A 149 -6.40 -18.05 23.78
C PRO A 149 -5.77 -17.53 25.08
N PRO A 150 -5.39 -16.24 25.16
CA PRO A 150 -4.92 -15.68 26.41
C PRO A 150 -6.05 -15.86 27.42
N HIS A 151 -5.74 -16.36 28.62
CA HIS A 151 -6.75 -16.72 29.62
C HIS A 151 -7.84 -15.65 29.73
N HIS A 152 -9.06 -16.02 29.33
CA HIS A 152 -10.26 -15.21 29.44
C HIS A 152 -10.43 -14.73 30.89
N TYR A 153 -10.07 -13.48 31.17
CA TYR A 153 -10.77 -12.73 32.22
C TYR A 153 -11.99 -12.12 31.55
N MET A 154 -13.13 -12.82 31.66
CA MET A 154 -14.40 -12.11 31.55
C MET A 154 -14.36 -10.96 32.56
N GLN A 155 -14.25 -9.73 32.08
CA GLN A 155 -14.72 -8.58 32.85
C GLN A 155 -16.07 -8.19 32.26
N GLN A 156 -17.02 -8.16 33.20
CA GLN A 156 -18.47 -8.02 33.08
C GLN A 156 -18.92 -6.83 32.24
#